data_AF-A0A9D8AJM3-F1
#
_entry.id   AF-A0A9D8AJM3-F1
#
_cell.length_a   1.000
_cell.length_b   1.000
_cell.length_c   1.000
_cell.angle_alpha   90.00
_cell.angle_beta   90.00
_cell.angle_gamma   90.00
#
_symmetry.space_group_name_H-M   'P 1'
#
loop_
_entity.id
_entity.type
_entity.pdbx_description
1 polymer ?
#
loop_
_entity_poly.entity_id
_entity_poly.type
_entity_poly.pdbx_seq_one_letter_code
_entity_poly.pdbx_strand_id
1 'polypeptide(L)'
;MSELKNTILSILVYILQSIILTLKIIFSLFFPIIFACIILNLLSREQNKRLLYIGGWKALLVSAWIGTPIHELSHYLAAVIANHKIVDLKLFKPDKRTGSMGYLAHT
;
A
#
# COMPACT_ATOMS: atom_id res chain seq x y z
N MET A 1 -47.09 11.97 23.41
CA MET A 1 -46.50 12.14 22.05
C MET A 1 -45.14 12.86 22.06
N SER A 2 -44.89 13.82 22.96
CA SER A 2 -43.62 14.57 23.05
C SER A 2 -42.43 13.73 23.51
N GLU A 3 -42.60 12.93 24.57
CA GLU A 3 -41.58 12.02 25.14
C GLU A 3 -41.04 11.01 24.10
N LEU A 4 -41.95 10.37 23.35
CA LEU A 4 -41.60 9.41 22.31
C LEU A 4 -40.81 10.09 21.17
N LYS A 5 -41.24 11.28 20.75
CA LYS A 5 -40.55 12.06 19.70
C LYS A 5 -39.14 12.47 20.13
N ASN A 6 -38.98 12.88 21.39
CA ASN A 6 -37.67 13.24 21.94
C ASN A 6 -36.73 12.03 22.06
N THR A 7 -37.27 10.88 22.43
CA THR A 7 -36.51 9.61 22.49
C THR A 7 -36.07 9.14 21.11
N ILE A 8 -36.96 9.22 20.10
CA ILE A 8 -36.60 8.87 18.72
C ILE A 8 -35.53 9.82 18.18
N LEU A 9 -35.65 11.12 18.48
CA LEU A 9 -34.68 12.12 18.06
C LEU A 9 -33.30 11.90 18.70
N SER A 10 -33.24 11.56 19.98
CA SER A 10 -31.97 11.31 20.68
C SER A 10 -31.27 10.06 20.13
N ILE A 11 -32.02 8.98 19.85
CA ILE A 11 -31.49 7.77 19.20
C ILE A 11 -30.91 8.10 17.83
N LEU A 12 -31.63 8.89 17.02
CA LEU A 12 -31.17 9.25 15.68
C LEU A 12 -29.90 10.11 15.71
N VAL A 13 -29.82 11.07 16.64
CA VAL A 13 -28.62 11.88 16.87
C VAL A 13 -27.45 11.02 17.31
N TYR A 14 -27.67 10.06 18.22
CA TYR A 14 -26.63 9.15 18.69
C TYR A 14 -26.07 8.27 17.57
N ILE A 15 -26.94 7.71 16.72
CA ILE A 15 -26.53 6.91 15.57
C ILE A 15 -25.69 7.76 14.61
N LEU A 16 -26.15 8.97 14.30
CA LEU A 16 -25.43 9.88 13.40
C LEU A 16 -24.05 10.25 13.97
N GLN A 17 -23.97 10.56 15.26
CA GLN A 17 -22.70 10.85 15.94
C GLN A 17 -21.75 9.66 15.90
N SER A 18 -22.26 8.44 16.12
CA SER A 18 -21.46 7.21 16.09
C SER A 18 -20.88 6.95 14.69
N ILE A 19 -21.66 7.20 13.63
CA ILE A 19 -21.19 7.09 12.24
C ILE A 19 -20.08 8.14 11.96
N ILE A 20 -20.31 9.39 12.34
CA ILE A 20 -19.33 10.47 12.13
C ILE A 20 -18.03 10.18 12.90
N LEU A 21 -18.13 9.69 14.14
CA LEU A 21 -16.96 9.34 14.94
C LEU A 21 -16.18 8.19 14.30
N THR A 22 -16.88 7.15 13.83
CA THR A 22 -16.25 6.01 13.16
C THR A 22 -15.52 6.46 11.89
N LEU A 23 -16.13 7.32 11.07
CA LEU A 23 -15.49 7.89 9.89
C LEU A 23 -14.26 8.72 10.24
N LYS A 24 -14.32 9.53 11.31
CA LYS A 24 -13.16 10.30 11.79
C LYS A 24 -12.01 9.40 12.24
N ILE A 25 -12.30 8.30 12.94
CA ILE A 25 -11.28 7.34 13.38
C ILE A 25 -10.61 6.68 12.18
N ILE A 26 -11.40 6.16 11.23
CA ILE A 26 -10.88 5.56 9.99
C ILE A 26 -10.02 6.59 9.24
N PHE A 27 -10.53 7.80 9.03
CA PHE A 27 -9.79 8.85 8.34
C PHE A 27 -8.48 9.18 9.08
N SER A 28 -8.53 9.39 10.40
CA SER A 28 -7.35 9.71 11.20
C SER A 28 -6.29 8.61 11.17
N LEU A 29 -6.68 7.34 11.05
CA LEU A 29 -5.77 6.21 10.99
C LEU A 29 -5.14 6.06 9.61
N PHE A 30 -5.95 6.10 8.55
CA PHE A 30 -5.50 5.78 7.19
C PHE A 30 -4.93 6.99 6.44
N PHE A 31 -5.41 8.20 6.70
CA PHE A 31 -4.94 9.41 6.02
C PHE A 31 -3.42 9.62 6.14
N PRO A 32 -2.78 9.57 7.33
CA PRO A 32 -1.33 9.76 7.42
C PRO A 32 -0.55 8.66 6.69
N ILE A 33 -1.05 7.42 6.68
CA ILE A 33 -0.42 6.29 5.99
C ILE A 33 -0.46 6.51 4.47
N ILE A 34 -1.64 6.81 3.93
CA ILE A 34 -1.83 7.08 2.50
C ILE A 34 -0.98 8.28 2.07
N PHE A 35 -0.98 9.35 2.86
CA PHE A 35 -0.20 10.55 2.59
C PHE A 35 1.31 10.25 2.57
N ALA A 36 1.81 9.47 3.53
CA ALA A 36 3.20 9.03 3.56
C ALA A 36 3.55 8.18 2.33
N CYS A 37 2.69 7.23 1.93
CA CYS A 37 2.89 6.43 0.72
C CYS A 37 2.98 7.28 -0.55
N ILE A 38 2.15 8.32 -0.67
CA ILE A 38 2.20 9.26 -1.82
C ILE A 38 3.54 9.99 -1.84
N ILE A 39 3.98 10.53 -0.71
CA ILE A 39 5.28 11.22 -0.61
C ILE A 39 6.43 10.28 -0.95
N LEU A 40 6.45 9.08 -0.37
CA LEU A 40 7.49 8.08 -0.63
C LEU A 40 7.53 7.66 -2.09
N ASN A 41 6.38 7.51 -2.74
CA ASN A 41 6.31 7.18 -4.18
C ASN A 41 6.88 8.31 -5.05
N LEU A 42 6.53 9.57 -4.75
CA LEU A 42 7.11 10.72 -5.45
C LEU A 42 8.62 10.80 -5.27
N LEU A 43 9.09 10.62 -4.04
CA LEU A 43 10.52 10.68 -3.71
C LEU A 43 11.29 9.53 -4.39
N SER A 44 10.77 8.31 -4.35
CA SER A 44 11.35 7.13 -5.00
C SER A 44 11.51 7.32 -6.51
N ARG A 45 10.51 7.92 -7.17
CA ARG A 45 10.60 8.23 -8.62
C ARG A 45 11.73 9.19 -8.92
N GLU A 46 11.88 10.25 -8.13
CA GLU A 46 12.95 11.23 -8.33
C GLU A 46 14.33 10.67 -7.96
N GLN A 47 14.43 9.84 -6.91
CA GLN A 47 15.65 9.13 -6.55
C GLN A 47 16.09 8.18 -7.65
N ASN A 48 15.19 7.37 -8.21
CA ASN A 48 15.51 6.44 -9.28
C ASN A 48 15.98 7.15 -10.56
N LYS A 49 15.36 8.28 -10.92
CA LYS A 49 15.82 9.12 -12.05
C LYS A 49 17.25 9.64 -11.82
N ARG A 50 17.53 10.16 -10.61
CA ARG A 50 18.86 10.67 -10.26
C ARG A 50 19.92 9.57 -10.21
N LEU A 51 19.59 8.40 -9.65
CA LEU A 51 20.45 7.21 -9.65
C LEU A 51 20.80 6.76 -11.07
N LEU A 52 19.81 6.72 -11.97
CA LEU A 52 20.02 6.43 -13.39
C LEU A 52 20.91 7.47 -14.07
N TYR A 53 20.75 8.76 -13.74
CA TYR A 53 21.59 9.82 -14.30
C TYR A 53 23.05 9.75 -13.84
N ILE A 54 23.29 9.50 -12.55
CA ILE A 54 24.64 9.54 -11.95
C ILE A 54 25.40 8.23 -12.18
N GLY A 55 24.76 7.08 -11.99
CA GLY A 55 25.41 5.77 -11.99
C GLY A 55 24.79 4.75 -12.93
N GLY A 56 23.87 5.20 -13.80
CA GLY A 56 23.24 4.36 -14.80
C GLY A 56 22.44 3.20 -14.20
N TRP A 57 22.31 2.14 -15.00
CA TRP A 57 21.55 0.94 -14.62
C TRP A 57 22.13 0.25 -13.39
N LYS A 58 23.46 0.17 -13.25
CA LYS A 58 24.10 -0.53 -12.13
C LYS A 58 23.78 0.10 -10.78
N ALA A 59 23.78 1.43 -10.70
CA ALA A 59 23.42 2.13 -9.45
C ALA A 59 21.96 1.90 -9.07
N LEU A 60 21.05 1.86 -10.05
CA LEU A 60 19.64 1.52 -9.82
C LEU A 60 19.49 0.07 -9.31
N LEU A 61 20.26 -0.88 -9.82
CA LEU A 61 20.18 -2.27 -9.36
C LEU A 61 20.61 -2.45 -7.90
N VAL A 62 21.55 -1.65 -7.41
CA VAL A 62 21.99 -1.72 -6.01
C VAL A 62 20.86 -1.32 -5.05
N SER A 63 20.12 -0.26 -5.35
CA SER A 63 18.95 0.11 -4.54
C SER A 63 17.81 -0.90 -4.70
N ALA A 64 17.59 -1.41 -5.92
CA ALA A 64 16.53 -2.36 -6.21
C ALA A 64 16.77 -3.76 -5.61
N TRP A 65 18.03 -4.18 -5.46
CA TRP A 65 18.39 -5.48 -4.90
C TRP A 65 17.81 -5.70 -3.50
N ILE A 66 17.64 -4.65 -2.71
CA ILE A 66 17.06 -4.74 -1.37
C ILE A 66 15.54 -4.62 -1.45
N GLY A 67 15.05 -3.61 -2.17
CA GLY A 67 13.61 -3.31 -2.21
C GLY A 67 12.77 -4.37 -2.91
N THR A 68 13.24 -4.90 -4.04
CA THR A 68 12.46 -5.83 -4.86
C THR A 68 12.26 -7.20 -4.19
N PRO A 69 13.26 -7.87 -3.59
CA PRO A 69 13.00 -9.11 -2.86
C PRO A 69 12.01 -8.95 -1.71
N ILE A 70 12.08 -7.84 -0.97
CA ILE A 70 11.13 -7.56 0.12
C ILE A 70 9.71 -7.37 -0.44
N HIS A 71 9.57 -6.65 -1.55
CA HIS A 71 8.29 -6.44 -2.24
C HIS A 71 7.67 -7.77 -2.71
N GLU A 72 8.43 -8.59 -3.44
CA GLU A 72 7.94 -9.87 -3.96
C GLU A 72 7.68 -10.89 -2.83
N LEU A 73 8.46 -10.86 -1.74
CA LEU A 73 8.21 -11.70 -0.56
C LEU A 73 6.94 -11.26 0.19
N SER A 74 6.63 -9.96 0.19
CA SER A 74 5.37 -9.45 0.76
C SER A 74 4.17 -9.96 -0.05
N HIS A 75 4.29 -9.99 -1.37
CA HIS A 75 3.28 -10.61 -2.25
C HIS A 75 3.17 -12.12 -2.04
N TYR A 76 4.29 -12.81 -1.86
CA TYR A 76 4.32 -14.24 -1.54
C TYR A 76 3.56 -14.52 -0.23
N LEU A 77 3.86 -13.76 0.82
CA LEU A 77 3.19 -13.92 2.11
C LEU A 77 1.68 -13.65 1.99
N ALA A 78 1.28 -12.62 1.25
CA ALA A 78 -0.12 -12.32 0.99
C ALA A 78 -0.82 -13.46 0.24
N ALA A 79 -0.17 -14.05 -0.76
CA ALA A 79 -0.69 -15.20 -1.51
C ALA A 79 -0.85 -16.44 -0.61
N VAL A 80 0.09 -16.69 0.31
CA VAL A 80 0.00 -17.78 1.30
C VAL A 80 -1.19 -17.57 2.24
N ILE A 81 -1.36 -16.35 2.78
CA ILE A 81 -2.49 -16.02 3.66
C ILE A 81 -3.82 -16.14 2.93
N ALA A 82 -3.87 -15.77 1.66
CA ALA A 82 -5.04 -15.90 0.79
C ALA A 82 -5.26 -17.34 0.26
N ASN A 83 -4.40 -18.30 0.61
CA ASN A 83 -4.45 -19.69 0.14
C ASN A 83 -4.40 -19.83 -1.40
N HIS A 84 -3.68 -18.93 -2.07
CA HIS A 84 -3.41 -18.99 -3.51
C HIS A 84 -2.25 -19.95 -3.81
N LYS A 85 -2.29 -20.62 -4.98
CA LYS A 85 -1.20 -21.51 -5.39
C LYS A 85 -0.09 -20.70 -6.05
N ILE A 86 1.13 -20.90 -5.58
CA ILE A 86 2.31 -20.18 -6.06
C ILE A 86 2.95 -20.99 -7.19
N VAL A 87 3.03 -20.40 -8.38
CA VAL A 87 3.48 -21.07 -9.61
C VAL A 87 4.96 -20.78 -9.89
N ASP A 88 5.38 -19.53 -9.73
CA ASP A 88 6.76 -19.10 -9.94
C ASP A 88 7.07 -17.87 -9.07
N LEU A 89 8.29 -17.80 -8.53
CA LEU A 89 8.76 -16.69 -7.71
C LEU A 89 10.18 -16.32 -8.10
N LYS A 90 10.37 -15.09 -8.56
CA LYS A 90 11.69 -14.50 -8.83
C LYS A 90 11.85 -13.20 -8.07
N LEU A 91 12.51 -13.31 -6.92
CA LEU A 91 12.76 -12.21 -6.00
C LEU A 91 13.59 -11.08 -6.62
N PHE A 92 14.55 -11.42 -7.48
CA PHE A 92 15.34 -10.43 -8.20
C PHE A 92 15.83 -10.98 -9.53
N LYS A 93 15.17 -10.59 -10.62
CA LYS A 93 15.58 -10.88 -12.00
C LYS A 93 15.41 -9.60 -12.84
N PRO A 94 16.32 -8.63 -12.67
CA PRO A 94 16.21 -7.35 -13.36
C PRO A 94 16.39 -7.52 -14.88
N ASP A 95 15.44 -7.01 -15.65
CA ASP A 95 15.48 -6.94 -17.09
C ASP A 95 15.42 -5.47 -17.54
N LYS A 96 16.53 -4.98 -18.09
CA LYS A 96 16.67 -3.60 -18.56
C LYS A 96 15.73 -3.28 -19.73
N ARG A 97 15.33 -4.27 -20.53
CA ARG A 97 14.47 -4.07 -21.70
C ARG A 97 13.01 -3.89 -21.32
N THR A 98 12.54 -4.63 -20.31
CA THR A 98 11.15 -4.58 -19.83
C THR A 98 10.98 -3.67 -18.62
N GLY A 99 12.05 -3.36 -17.89
CA GLY A 99 12.02 -2.62 -16.63
C GLY A 99 11.56 -3.47 -15.43
N SER A 100 11.32 -4.77 -15.62
CA SER A 100 10.96 -5.69 -14.54
C SER A 100 12.16 -5.94 -13.62
N MET A 101 11.94 -5.93 -12.31
CA MET A 101 12.97 -6.19 -11.30
C MET A 101 12.84 -7.58 -10.68
N GLY A 102 11.61 -8.11 -10.65
CA GLY A 102 11.19 -9.37 -10.03
C GLY A 102 9.73 -9.66 -10.37
N TYR A 103 9.24 -10.84 -10.01
CA TYR A 103 7.82 -11.18 -10.13
C TYR A 103 7.43 -12.39 -9.26
N LEU A 104 6.14 -12.45 -8.91
CA LEU A 104 5.45 -13.60 -8.34
C LEU A 104 4.25 -13.95 -9.22
N ALA A 105 4.17 -15.20 -9.68
CA ALA A 105 3.01 -15.75 -10.36
C ALA A 105 2.21 -16.63 -9.39
N HIS A 106 0.93 -16.32 -9.21
CA HIS A 106 0.02 -17.07 -8.34
C HIS A 106 -1.35 -17.28 -9.02
N THR A 107 -2.07 -18.33 -8.62
CA THR A 107 -3.44 -18.67 -9.07
C THR A 107 -4.40 -18.65 -7.90
#